data_AF-F7B6F0-F1
#
_entry.id   AF-F7B6F0-F1
#
_cell.length_a   1.000
_cell.length_b   1.000
_cell.length_c   1.000
_cell.angle_alpha   90.00
_cell.angle_beta   90.00
_cell.angle_gamma   90.00
#
_symmetry.space_group_name_H-M   'P 1'
#
loop_
_entity.id
_entity.type
_entity.pdbx_description
1 polymer ?
#
loop_
_entity_poly.entity_id
_entity_poly.type
_entity_poly.pdbx_seq_one_letter_code
_entity_poly.pdbx_strand_id
1 'polypeptide(L)'
;QPLSTAGLLSSSSSTSNRSRNRTRYRTKAMNSEVDESLFGVGKTSQHNRCESPIVILRDKQSIQKSLGWTHKPETIQLITRDMIRDLVIPSEDPSGESLIISPEEFERIKFASRVLTKEERDAIEEAYKKEKTDILTAVTLRKQVMKQKEMVRRKNRKLSDLEEDAKEREHNLLEKANAMRMEQDVEIKDMSQIIRNARCHAIRDAQILEKQLIQKELDTEEKRLDQMMEMERQKSIQRQEEIDNRRKEERIRGRRHIINQIEKNQEERSLQAEVREQEIQQMLQYMEQLQEEDIKNMEQRHQDKIKMQAEIKRINDENQRRKEELLAQEKLADQLVMEFTKKKMKEKLENYMVEIAQSLPIHMNLPTINYSYPRKWEMRGGTARKWELTKRVSSWLVAGLLPPCETYLCLPLIPRAQRQQIEKERLEEEKKGKENLQHANELRRQVRENQQKQVQERIATFEEGRRLKEEAQKRHERINEIKKKKIEELRATGLPEKYCIEAERKGNIHSTESSELSEEAAGPSS
;
A
#
# COMPACT_ATOMS: atom_id res chain seq x y z
N GLN A 1 13.76 25.76 -32.39
CA GLN A 1 15.06 25.58 -33.07
C GLN A 1 16.19 25.91 -32.10
N PRO A 2 17.44 25.45 -32.35
CA PRO A 2 18.39 25.19 -31.27
C PRO A 2 19.59 26.16 -31.24
N LEU A 3 20.39 26.06 -30.19
CA LEU A 3 21.86 26.03 -30.30
C LEU A 3 22.45 25.28 -29.10
N SER A 4 23.46 24.45 -29.35
CA SER A 4 24.16 23.64 -28.35
C SER A 4 25.65 23.99 -28.36
N THR A 5 26.32 23.89 -27.21
CA THR A 5 27.77 23.66 -27.17
C THR A 5 28.16 22.86 -25.93
N ALA A 6 29.29 22.16 -25.99
CA ALA A 6 29.76 21.26 -24.95
C ALA A 6 30.50 22.00 -23.81
N GLY A 7 30.57 21.37 -22.64
CA GLY A 7 31.47 21.79 -21.56
C GLY A 7 32.80 21.03 -21.60
N LEU A 8 33.74 21.41 -20.73
CA LEU A 8 34.88 20.58 -20.29
C LEU A 8 35.35 21.02 -18.89
N LEU A 9 35.78 20.04 -18.10
CA LEU A 9 36.78 20.07 -17.02
C LEU A 9 37.08 21.38 -16.25
N SER A 10 36.97 21.32 -14.92
CA SER A 10 37.95 21.94 -14.01
C SER A 10 38.03 21.21 -12.67
N SER A 11 39.24 21.05 -12.15
CA SER A 11 39.56 20.20 -10.99
C SER A 11 40.59 20.85 -10.06
N SER A 12 40.18 21.18 -8.84
CA SER A 12 41.02 21.49 -7.65
C SER A 12 40.05 21.78 -6.47
N SER A 13 40.21 21.33 -5.21
CA SER A 13 41.37 21.13 -4.33
C SER A 13 41.95 22.47 -3.80
N SER A 14 42.11 22.74 -2.51
CA SER A 14 42.06 21.89 -1.30
C SER A 14 41.77 22.71 -0.03
N THR A 15 41.28 22.06 1.04
CA THR A 15 41.51 22.36 2.49
C THR A 15 40.55 21.47 3.32
N SER A 16 40.80 21.04 4.55
CA SER A 16 41.95 20.40 5.22
C SER A 16 41.64 20.38 6.73
N ASN A 17 41.21 19.24 7.28
CA ASN A 17 41.48 18.79 8.67
C ASN A 17 40.88 17.38 8.86
N ARG A 18 41.68 16.37 9.24
CA ARG A 18 41.90 15.90 10.63
C ARG A 18 40.57 15.61 11.35
N SER A 19 40.27 14.38 11.77
CA SER A 19 41.18 13.35 12.34
C SER A 19 40.78 11.90 12.01
N ARG A 20 41.75 10.98 12.03
CA ARG A 20 41.54 9.52 12.20
C ARG A 20 42.75 8.89 12.89
N ASN A 21 42.64 8.63 14.19
CA ASN A 21 43.62 7.82 14.92
C ASN A 21 43.38 6.33 14.60
N ARG A 22 44.31 5.68 13.90
CA ARG A 22 44.49 4.23 13.99
C ARG A 22 45.96 3.87 13.79
N THR A 23 46.63 3.56 14.90
CA THR A 23 47.99 3.04 14.95
C THR A 23 48.09 1.73 14.17
N ARG A 24 48.71 1.78 12.98
CA ARG A 24 49.23 0.59 12.30
C ARG A 24 50.66 0.37 12.76
N TYR A 25 50.88 -0.70 13.53
CA TYR A 25 52.22 -1.16 13.83
C TYR A 25 52.90 -1.61 12.53
N ARG A 26 54.16 -1.19 12.34
CA ARG A 26 54.99 -1.58 11.19
C ARG A 26 55.79 -2.82 11.57
N THR A 27 55.36 -3.98 11.09
CA THR A 27 56.13 -5.23 11.21
C THR A 27 57.54 -5.03 10.63
N LYS A 28 58.57 -5.39 11.41
CA LYS A 28 59.96 -5.47 10.97
C LYS A 28 60.43 -6.90 11.20
N ALA A 29 60.82 -7.58 10.12
CA ALA A 29 61.04 -9.03 10.03
C ALA A 29 59.79 -9.89 10.33
N MET A 30 59.73 -11.08 9.72
CA MET A 30 58.75 -12.13 10.03
C MET A 30 59.41 -13.40 10.61
N ASN A 31 60.74 -13.40 10.66
CA ASN A 31 61.57 -14.49 11.14
C ASN A 31 62.60 -13.86 12.10
N SER A 32 62.56 -14.22 13.37
CA SER A 32 63.58 -13.88 14.36
C SER A 32 64.02 -15.15 15.06
N GLU A 33 65.12 -15.74 14.58
CA GLU A 33 65.84 -16.72 15.37
C GLU A 33 66.56 -15.95 16.48
N VAL A 34 66.11 -16.17 17.72
CA VAL A 34 66.73 -15.65 18.94
C VAL A 34 67.29 -16.86 19.67
N ASP A 35 68.59 -16.83 19.95
CA ASP A 35 69.25 -17.89 20.71
C ASP A 35 68.80 -17.85 22.18
N GLU A 36 68.02 -18.85 22.60
CA GLU A 36 67.52 -18.96 23.98
C GLU A 36 68.62 -19.34 25.00
N SER A 37 69.86 -19.60 24.55
CA SER A 37 70.99 -19.92 25.43
C SER A 37 71.46 -18.76 26.33
N LEU A 38 70.95 -17.54 26.12
CA LEU A 38 71.50 -16.32 26.73
C LEU A 38 70.91 -15.95 28.11
N PHE A 39 69.74 -16.48 28.52
CA PHE A 39 69.06 -16.09 29.77
C PHE A 39 68.43 -17.26 30.53
N GLY A 40 69.14 -17.82 31.54
CA GLY A 40 68.78 -19.10 32.16
C GLY A 40 69.01 -19.28 33.68
N VAL A 41 68.82 -18.26 34.53
CA VAL A 41 68.84 -18.37 36.02
C VAL A 41 67.82 -17.38 36.62
N GLY A 42 67.07 -17.64 37.70
CA GLY A 42 66.96 -18.80 38.60
C GLY A 42 65.68 -18.71 39.47
N LYS A 43 65.26 -19.77 40.20
CA LYS A 43 65.71 -20.24 41.54
C LYS A 43 65.13 -19.51 42.77
N THR A 44 64.26 -20.21 43.49
CA THR A 44 64.28 -20.41 44.98
C THR A 44 63.90 -21.89 45.21
N SER A 45 64.71 -22.78 45.82
CA SER A 45 65.39 -22.82 47.13
C SER A 45 64.40 -23.10 48.27
N GLN A 46 64.56 -24.11 49.15
CA GLN A 46 65.77 -24.82 49.64
C GLN A 46 65.61 -26.38 49.52
N HIS A 47 66.52 -27.30 49.91
CA HIS A 47 67.78 -27.27 50.67
C HIS A 47 68.70 -28.49 50.34
N ASN A 48 70.00 -28.38 50.66
CA ASN A 48 71.04 -29.44 50.79
C ASN A 48 71.52 -30.36 49.63
N ARG A 49 72.62 -29.89 49.00
CA ARG A 49 73.97 -30.53 48.84
C ARG A 49 74.21 -31.80 47.97
N CYS A 50 75.45 -31.77 47.42
CA CYS A 50 76.30 -32.84 46.89
C CYS A 50 76.08 -33.31 45.44
N GLU A 51 77.14 -33.15 44.64
CA GLU A 51 77.28 -33.61 43.26
C GLU A 51 77.84 -35.04 43.22
N SER A 52 77.35 -35.86 42.28
CA SER A 52 78.07 -37.01 41.69
C SER A 52 77.31 -37.53 40.46
N PRO A 53 78.00 -38.10 39.45
CA PRO A 53 77.35 -38.64 38.26
C PRO A 53 76.55 -39.92 38.56
N ILE A 54 75.46 -40.14 37.82
CA ILE A 54 74.59 -41.31 37.98
C ILE A 54 75.31 -42.57 37.50
N VAL A 55 75.87 -43.34 38.45
CA VAL A 55 76.27 -44.72 38.24
C VAL A 55 75.03 -45.62 38.36
N ILE A 56 74.85 -46.52 37.40
CA ILE A 56 73.75 -47.49 37.43
C ILE A 56 73.97 -48.47 38.59
N LEU A 57 73.11 -48.40 39.60
CA LEU A 57 73.04 -49.41 40.65
C LEU A 57 72.73 -50.77 40.03
N ARG A 58 73.69 -51.70 40.13
CA ARG A 58 73.35 -53.12 40.29
C ARG A 58 73.01 -53.32 41.77
N ASP A 59 71.99 -54.11 42.06
CA ASP A 59 71.85 -54.72 43.38
C ASP A 59 72.98 -55.74 43.59
N LYS A 60 74.11 -55.23 44.07
CA LYS A 60 75.07 -56.02 44.84
C LYS A 60 74.73 -55.79 46.30
N GLN A 61 74.27 -56.85 46.95
CA GLN A 61 73.99 -56.89 48.39
C GLN A 61 75.13 -56.24 49.18
N SER A 62 74.79 -55.46 50.20
CA SER A 62 75.75 -54.74 51.04
C SER A 62 76.53 -55.72 51.92
N ILE A 63 77.59 -56.32 51.37
CA ILE A 63 78.56 -57.12 52.14
C ILE A 63 79.39 -56.18 53.02
N GLN A 64 78.80 -55.73 54.12
CA GLN A 64 79.55 -55.23 55.25
C GLN A 64 80.35 -56.40 55.84
N LYS A 65 81.61 -56.55 55.42
CA LYS A 65 82.56 -57.44 56.10
C LYS A 65 82.95 -56.84 57.45
N SER A 66 82.05 -56.93 58.43
CA SER A 66 82.43 -56.92 59.84
C SER A 66 83.19 -58.22 60.12
N LEU A 67 84.50 -58.21 59.88
CA LEU A 67 85.41 -59.31 60.22
C LEU A 67 85.67 -59.31 61.73
N GLY A 68 84.58 -59.44 62.50
CA GLY A 68 84.52 -59.39 63.95
C GLY A 68 84.13 -60.75 64.49
N TRP A 69 85.10 -61.65 64.57
CA TRP A 69 84.91 -62.98 65.16
C TRP A 69 84.83 -62.81 66.68
N THR A 70 83.62 -62.75 67.24
CA THR A 70 83.36 -62.59 68.68
C THR A 70 82.45 -63.69 69.19
N HIS A 71 82.92 -64.93 69.12
CA HIS A 71 82.41 -65.96 70.03
C HIS A 71 82.66 -65.49 71.47
N LYS A 72 81.57 -65.23 72.21
CA LYS A 72 81.63 -65.10 73.65
C LYS A 72 81.87 -66.50 74.22
N PRO A 73 82.94 -66.74 74.99
CA PRO A 73 83.12 -68.03 75.63
C PRO A 73 82.07 -68.19 76.74
N GLU A 74 81.67 -69.43 77.01
CA GLU A 74 80.71 -69.70 78.08
C GLU A 74 81.34 -69.48 79.46
N THR A 75 80.63 -68.73 80.30
CA THR A 75 81.04 -68.42 81.68
C THR A 75 80.04 -68.97 82.68
N ILE A 76 80.54 -69.72 83.66
CA ILE A 76 79.72 -70.17 84.80
C ILE A 76 80.05 -69.30 86.02
N GLN A 77 79.01 -68.75 86.65
CA GLN A 77 79.14 -67.92 87.84
C GLN A 77 79.29 -68.80 89.08
N LEU A 78 80.47 -68.79 89.70
CA LEU A 78 80.74 -69.57 90.89
C LEU A 78 80.60 -68.69 92.14
N ILE A 79 79.54 -68.94 92.91
CA ILE A 79 79.18 -68.18 94.11
C ILE A 79 79.78 -68.85 95.35
N THR A 80 80.66 -68.14 96.04
CA THR A 80 81.15 -68.50 97.38
C THR A 80 80.90 -67.32 98.32
N ARG A 81 80.92 -67.53 99.65
CA ARG A 81 80.32 -66.59 100.62
C ARG A 81 80.77 -65.12 100.50
N ASP A 82 82.03 -64.89 100.11
CA ASP A 82 82.59 -63.53 100.02
C ASP A 82 82.97 -63.09 98.59
N MET A 83 82.78 -63.94 97.56
CA MET A 83 82.97 -63.56 96.15
C MET A 83 82.11 -64.39 95.19
N ILE A 84 81.52 -63.70 94.20
CA ILE A 84 81.13 -64.29 92.91
C ILE A 84 82.34 -64.19 91.97
N ARG A 85 82.64 -65.25 91.22
CA ARG A 85 83.66 -65.25 90.17
C ARG A 85 83.10 -65.88 88.90
N ASP A 86 83.22 -65.19 87.78
CA ASP A 86 82.89 -65.72 86.46
C ASP A 86 84.11 -66.52 85.95
N LEU A 87 83.96 -67.84 85.83
CA LEU A 87 85.00 -68.70 85.24
C LEU A 87 84.69 -68.95 83.77
N VAL A 88 85.62 -68.53 82.91
CA VAL A 88 85.61 -68.79 81.46
C VAL A 88 86.03 -70.24 81.23
N ILE A 89 85.22 -71.02 80.52
CA ILE A 89 85.56 -72.40 80.15
C ILE A 89 86.38 -72.38 78.86
N PRO A 90 87.61 -72.93 78.84
CA PRO A 90 88.33 -73.19 77.59
C PRO A 90 87.68 -74.37 76.87
N SER A 91 86.95 -74.10 75.79
CA SER A 91 86.45 -75.14 74.89
C SER A 91 87.56 -75.52 73.90
N GLU A 92 88.34 -76.54 74.22
CA GLU A 92 89.30 -77.12 73.27
C GLU A 92 88.59 -78.10 72.32
N ASP A 93 88.57 -77.77 71.02
CA ASP A 93 88.04 -78.66 69.98
C ASP A 93 89.02 -79.83 69.72
N PRO A 94 88.64 -81.10 70.00
CA PRO A 94 89.57 -82.23 70.03
C PRO A 94 89.86 -82.81 68.64
N SER A 95 90.28 -81.95 67.69
CA SER A 95 90.92 -82.35 66.42
C SER A 95 91.59 -81.20 65.65
N GLY A 96 91.25 -79.93 65.91
CA GLY A 96 91.85 -78.78 65.22
C GLY A 96 91.53 -78.57 63.73
N GLU A 97 90.77 -79.45 63.07
CA GLU A 97 90.53 -79.44 61.61
C GLU A 97 89.06 -79.20 61.18
N SER A 98 88.16 -78.87 62.11
CA SER A 98 86.72 -78.72 61.85
C SER A 98 86.29 -77.28 61.50
N LEU A 99 85.94 -77.03 60.24
CA LEU A 99 85.44 -75.73 59.76
C LEU A 99 83.91 -75.62 59.89
N ILE A 100 83.42 -74.82 60.86
CA ILE A 100 81.98 -74.62 61.09
C ILE A 100 81.40 -73.60 60.09
N ILE A 101 80.39 -73.99 59.32
CA ILE A 101 79.76 -73.20 58.25
C ILE A 101 78.24 -73.09 58.51
N SER A 102 77.64 -71.92 58.27
CA SER A 102 76.19 -71.72 58.43
C SER A 102 75.38 -72.37 57.29
N PRO A 103 74.09 -72.75 57.49
CA PRO A 103 73.31 -73.44 56.47
C PRO A 103 73.20 -72.68 55.14
N GLU A 104 72.99 -71.36 55.19
CA GLU A 104 72.95 -70.53 53.98
C GLU A 104 74.31 -70.46 53.27
N GLU A 105 75.41 -70.39 54.02
CA GLU A 105 76.77 -70.35 53.46
C GLU A 105 77.12 -71.71 52.84
N PHE A 106 76.74 -72.80 53.49
CA PHE A 106 76.84 -74.16 52.97
C PHE A 106 76.04 -74.32 51.67
N GLU A 107 74.80 -73.83 51.61
CA GLU A 107 74.03 -73.84 50.37
C GLU A 107 74.62 -72.92 49.30
N ARG A 108 75.08 -71.70 49.64
CA ARG A 108 75.81 -70.82 48.71
C ARG A 108 77.03 -71.55 48.10
N ILE A 109 77.83 -72.22 48.92
CA ILE A 109 79.01 -72.98 48.49
C ILE A 109 78.60 -74.21 47.65
N LYS A 110 77.55 -74.93 48.04
CA LYS A 110 77.01 -76.10 47.32
C LYS A 110 76.43 -75.74 45.95
N PHE A 111 75.77 -74.59 45.83
CA PHE A 111 75.29 -74.07 44.54
C PHE A 111 76.43 -73.46 43.70
N ALA A 112 77.42 -72.81 44.30
CA ALA A 112 78.58 -72.25 43.58
C ALA A 112 79.59 -73.31 43.13
N SER A 113 79.69 -74.44 43.83
CA SER A 113 80.54 -75.58 43.44
C SER A 113 79.88 -76.52 42.43
N ARG A 114 78.55 -76.45 42.24
CA ARG A 114 77.87 -77.12 41.13
C ARG A 114 78.30 -76.47 39.81
N VAL A 115 79.14 -77.17 39.06
CA VAL A 115 79.48 -76.79 37.68
C VAL A 115 78.25 -76.96 36.79
N LEU A 116 77.48 -75.88 36.62
CA LEU A 116 76.29 -75.85 35.76
C LEU A 116 76.64 -76.32 34.34
N THR A 117 75.77 -77.10 33.71
CA THR A 117 75.93 -77.49 32.30
C THR A 117 75.83 -76.25 31.39
N LYS A 118 76.22 -76.37 30.11
CA LYS A 118 76.05 -75.26 29.16
C LYS A 118 74.56 -74.89 29.00
N GLU A 119 73.70 -75.89 28.88
CA GLU A 119 72.25 -75.73 28.74
C GLU A 119 71.62 -75.04 29.97
N GLU A 120 72.05 -75.39 31.18
CA GLU A 120 71.59 -74.70 32.42
C GLU A 120 71.97 -73.22 32.43
N ARG A 121 73.17 -72.87 31.96
CA ARG A 121 73.62 -71.46 31.87
C ARG A 121 72.86 -70.70 30.79
N ASP A 122 72.70 -71.29 29.62
CA ASP A 122 71.98 -70.70 28.49
C ASP A 122 70.49 -70.50 28.86
N ALA A 123 69.88 -71.43 29.60
CA ALA A 123 68.52 -71.31 30.14
C ALA A 123 68.37 -70.22 31.20
N ILE A 124 69.35 -70.04 32.10
CA ILE A 124 69.37 -68.94 33.07
C ILE A 124 69.53 -67.59 32.35
N GLU A 125 70.40 -67.51 31.34
CA GLU A 125 70.56 -66.29 30.56
C GLU A 125 69.30 -65.97 29.74
N GLU A 126 68.62 -66.97 29.21
CA GLU A 126 67.30 -66.83 28.57
C GLU A 126 66.22 -66.37 29.55
N ALA A 127 66.15 -66.90 30.76
CA ALA A 127 65.19 -66.48 31.78
C ALA A 127 65.40 -65.00 32.13
N TYR A 128 66.65 -64.59 32.35
CA TYR A 128 67.02 -63.19 32.61
C TYR A 128 66.76 -62.27 31.40
N LYS A 129 66.96 -62.76 30.16
CA LYS A 129 66.57 -62.04 28.94
C LYS A 129 65.05 -61.84 28.86
N LYS A 130 64.27 -62.89 29.16
CA LYS A 130 62.78 -62.87 29.14
C LYS A 130 62.23 -61.90 30.18
N GLU A 131 62.68 -61.99 31.44
CA GLU A 131 62.33 -61.04 32.50
C GLU A 131 62.67 -59.59 32.12
N LYS A 132 63.87 -59.37 31.57
CA LYS A 132 64.28 -58.03 31.07
C LYS A 132 63.39 -57.54 29.93
N THR A 133 62.97 -58.41 29.00
CA THR A 133 62.00 -58.02 27.96
C THR A 133 60.62 -57.74 28.54
N ASP A 134 60.15 -58.48 29.53
CA ASP A 134 58.84 -58.30 30.16
C ASP A 134 58.77 -56.99 30.98
N ILE A 135 59.87 -56.62 31.64
CA ILE A 135 60.02 -55.29 32.26
C ILE A 135 59.95 -54.19 31.19
N LEU A 136 60.58 -54.37 30.03
CA LEU A 136 60.57 -53.41 28.92
C LEU A 136 59.21 -53.32 28.21
N THR A 137 58.49 -54.43 28.02
CA THR A 137 57.12 -54.42 27.48
C THR A 137 56.16 -53.78 28.49
N ALA A 138 56.24 -54.10 29.78
CA ALA A 138 55.45 -53.43 30.81
C ALA A 138 55.70 -51.90 30.85
N VAL A 139 56.96 -51.45 30.73
CA VAL A 139 57.29 -50.02 30.67
C VAL A 139 56.80 -49.35 29.38
N THR A 140 56.87 -50.02 28.22
CA THR A 140 56.38 -49.46 26.95
C THR A 140 54.86 -49.42 26.88
N LEU A 141 54.16 -50.45 27.37
CA LEU A 141 52.70 -50.46 27.54
C LEU A 141 52.23 -49.34 28.49
N ARG A 142 52.89 -49.16 29.64
CA ARG A 142 52.62 -48.03 30.55
C ARG A 142 52.81 -46.68 29.84
N LYS A 143 53.87 -46.51 29.04
CA LYS A 143 54.10 -45.31 28.21
C LYS A 143 53.02 -45.11 27.14
N GLN A 144 52.53 -46.17 26.50
CA GLN A 144 51.43 -46.10 25.51
C GLN A 144 50.11 -45.69 26.17
N VAL A 145 49.73 -46.32 27.30
CA VAL A 145 48.52 -45.96 28.07
C VAL A 145 48.58 -44.51 28.54
N MET A 146 49.73 -44.03 29.01
CA MET A 146 49.89 -42.62 29.42
C MET A 146 49.80 -41.67 28.22
N LYS A 147 50.36 -42.01 27.05
CA LYS A 147 50.17 -41.25 25.81
C LYS A 147 48.70 -41.20 25.38
N GLN A 148 47.97 -42.31 25.45
CA GLN A 148 46.54 -42.35 25.14
C GLN A 148 45.73 -41.49 26.10
N LYS A 149 46.00 -41.57 27.42
CA LYS A 149 45.36 -40.72 28.43
C LYS A 149 45.63 -39.23 28.23
N GLU A 150 46.86 -38.85 27.87
CA GLU A 150 47.20 -37.45 27.53
C GLU A 150 46.53 -36.98 26.22
N MET A 151 46.41 -37.84 25.20
CA MET A 151 45.67 -37.53 23.97
C MET A 151 44.16 -37.34 24.24
N VAL A 152 43.56 -38.16 25.11
CA VAL A 152 42.17 -37.98 25.57
C VAL A 152 42.04 -36.70 26.39
N ARG A 153 42.96 -36.41 27.32
CA ARG A 153 42.98 -35.17 28.11
C ARG A 153 43.08 -33.92 27.23
N ARG A 154 43.87 -33.95 26.15
CA ARG A 154 43.98 -32.86 25.17
C ARG A 154 42.70 -32.67 24.36
N LYS A 155 42.08 -33.75 23.89
CA LYS A 155 40.78 -33.69 23.17
C LYS A 155 39.63 -33.23 24.07
N ASN A 156 39.66 -33.60 25.35
CA ASN A 156 38.62 -33.27 26.33
C ASN A 156 38.95 -31.99 27.12
N ARG A 157 39.99 -31.24 26.74
CA ARG A 157 40.24 -29.90 27.28
C ARG A 157 39.12 -28.99 26.75
N LYS A 158 38.34 -28.40 27.67
CA LYS A 158 37.40 -27.33 27.30
C LYS A 158 38.15 -26.22 26.58
N LEU A 159 37.50 -25.59 25.61
CA LEU A 159 38.05 -24.43 24.95
C LEU A 159 38.11 -23.25 25.93
N SER A 160 38.98 -22.29 25.65
CA SER A 160 38.97 -21.01 26.36
C SER A 160 37.78 -20.17 25.90
N ASP A 161 37.25 -19.32 26.77
CA ASP A 161 36.14 -18.40 26.44
C ASP A 161 36.41 -17.61 25.14
N LEU A 162 37.66 -17.16 24.94
CA LEU A 162 38.12 -16.46 23.72
C LEU A 162 38.17 -17.35 22.45
N GLU A 163 38.32 -18.66 22.61
CA GLU A 163 38.26 -19.67 21.54
C GLU A 163 36.80 -20.05 21.23
N GLU A 164 35.91 -20.02 22.22
CA GLU A 164 34.46 -20.19 22.04
C GLU A 164 33.86 -18.95 21.36
N ASP A 165 34.18 -17.74 21.82
CA ASP A 165 33.92 -16.46 21.12
C ASP A 165 34.40 -16.49 19.66
N ALA A 166 35.57 -17.08 19.41
CA ALA A 166 36.15 -17.17 18.06
C ALA A 166 35.35 -18.12 17.17
N LYS A 167 34.96 -19.29 17.70
CA LYS A 167 34.08 -20.23 17.03
C LYS A 167 32.70 -19.68 16.75
N GLU A 168 32.09 -18.95 17.69
CA GLU A 168 30.81 -18.30 17.44
C GLU A 168 30.91 -17.26 16.33
N ARG A 169 31.98 -16.44 16.31
CA ARG A 169 32.21 -15.47 15.22
C ARG A 169 32.48 -16.15 13.87
N GLU A 170 33.18 -17.27 13.86
CA GLU A 170 33.39 -18.09 12.66
C GLU A 170 32.09 -18.72 12.16
N HIS A 171 31.29 -19.30 13.07
CA HIS A 171 29.99 -19.90 12.78
C HIS A 171 29.01 -18.86 12.22
N ASN A 172 28.81 -17.74 12.91
CA ASN A 172 27.96 -16.64 12.45
C ASN A 172 28.40 -16.08 11.07
N LEU A 173 29.71 -16.04 10.80
CA LEU A 173 30.23 -15.61 9.49
C LEU A 173 29.97 -16.66 8.40
N LEU A 174 30.12 -17.95 8.71
CA LEU A 174 29.84 -19.07 7.81
C LEU A 174 28.34 -19.21 7.51
N GLU A 175 27.48 -19.09 8.53
CA GLU A 175 26.03 -19.03 8.38
C GLU A 175 25.60 -17.84 7.55
N LYS A 176 26.15 -16.64 7.81
CA LYS A 176 25.87 -15.46 6.99
C LYS A 176 26.35 -15.63 5.55
N ALA A 177 27.50 -16.26 5.32
CA ALA A 177 27.97 -16.57 3.98
C ALA A 177 27.05 -17.58 3.26
N ASN A 178 26.59 -18.62 3.97
CA ASN A 178 25.62 -19.58 3.42
C ASN A 178 24.26 -18.95 3.15
N ALA A 179 23.75 -18.10 4.05
CA ALA A 179 22.52 -17.34 3.85
C ALA A 179 22.62 -16.46 2.60
N MET A 180 23.70 -15.67 2.47
CA MET A 180 23.93 -14.86 1.26
C MET A 180 24.03 -15.72 -0.01
N ARG A 181 24.57 -16.94 0.05
CA ARG A 181 24.58 -17.87 -1.11
C ARG A 181 23.18 -18.37 -1.45
N MET A 182 22.39 -18.78 -0.45
CA MET A 182 21.00 -19.23 -0.66
C MET A 182 20.10 -18.08 -1.17
N GLU A 183 20.34 -16.84 -0.77
CA GLU A 183 19.66 -15.68 -1.35
C GLU A 183 20.11 -15.32 -2.78
N GLN A 184 21.17 -15.96 -3.30
CA GLN A 184 21.54 -15.85 -4.72
C GLN A 184 20.84 -16.88 -5.63
N ASP A 185 20.23 -17.94 -5.10
CA ASP A 185 19.41 -18.86 -5.89
C ASP A 185 18.20 -18.12 -6.50
N VAL A 186 17.90 -18.42 -7.77
CA VAL A 186 16.89 -17.71 -8.57
C VAL A 186 15.50 -17.84 -7.95
N GLU A 187 15.06 -19.06 -7.64
CA GLU A 187 13.77 -19.33 -6.98
C GLU A 187 13.59 -18.58 -5.65
N ILE A 188 14.67 -18.33 -4.91
CA ILE A 188 14.63 -17.62 -3.62
C ILE A 188 14.57 -16.09 -3.84
N LYS A 189 15.14 -15.58 -4.94
CA LYS A 189 14.93 -14.19 -5.40
C LYS A 189 13.49 -13.98 -5.86
N ASP A 190 12.94 -14.91 -6.64
CA ASP A 190 11.58 -14.82 -7.15
C ASP A 190 10.55 -14.89 -6.01
N MET A 191 10.75 -15.80 -5.05
CA MET A 191 9.99 -15.82 -3.79
C MET A 191 10.10 -14.48 -3.04
N SER A 192 11.30 -13.90 -2.96
CA SER A 192 11.52 -12.60 -2.29
C SER A 192 10.87 -11.43 -3.06
N GLN A 193 10.75 -11.52 -4.39
CA GLN A 193 10.00 -10.57 -5.23
C GLN A 193 8.48 -10.70 -5.03
N ILE A 194 7.96 -11.92 -4.96
CA ILE A 194 6.56 -12.21 -4.63
C ILE A 194 6.21 -11.67 -3.24
N ILE A 195 7.06 -11.89 -2.23
CA ILE A 195 6.89 -11.35 -0.87
C ILE A 195 6.90 -9.81 -0.86
N ARG A 196 7.82 -9.18 -1.61
CA ARG A 196 7.85 -7.72 -1.78
C ARG A 196 6.55 -7.21 -2.39
N ASN A 197 6.06 -7.86 -3.44
CA ASN A 197 4.80 -7.50 -4.10
C ASN A 197 3.61 -7.66 -3.15
N ALA A 198 3.51 -8.77 -2.41
CA ALA A 198 2.46 -8.99 -1.41
C ALA A 198 2.40 -7.87 -0.35
N ARG A 199 3.55 -7.42 0.16
CA ARG A 199 3.66 -6.26 1.06
C ARG A 199 3.17 -4.97 0.38
N CYS A 200 3.57 -4.71 -0.87
CA CYS A 200 3.09 -3.55 -1.64
C CYS A 200 1.57 -3.58 -1.91
N HIS A 201 0.98 -4.77 -2.10
CA HIS A 201 -0.47 -4.91 -2.25
C HIS A 201 -1.22 -4.62 -0.94
N ALA A 202 -0.76 -5.17 0.19
CA ALA A 202 -1.37 -4.87 1.49
C ALA A 202 -1.34 -3.38 1.86
N ILE A 203 -0.21 -2.70 1.59
CA ILE A 203 -0.08 -1.25 1.82
C ILE A 203 -1.02 -0.47 0.88
N ARG A 204 -1.10 -0.83 -0.40
CA ARG A 204 -1.99 -0.17 -1.37
C ARG A 204 -3.46 -0.31 -0.99
N ASP A 205 -3.90 -1.52 -0.63
CA ASP A 205 -5.30 -1.78 -0.27
C ASP A 205 -5.68 -1.02 1.02
N ALA A 206 -4.75 -0.87 1.98
CA ALA A 206 -4.93 0.00 3.15
C ALA A 206 -5.05 1.49 2.78
N GLN A 207 -4.15 2.01 1.92
CA GLN A 207 -4.21 3.39 1.42
C GLN A 207 -5.49 3.70 0.63
N ILE A 208 -6.05 2.71 -0.08
CA ILE A 208 -7.34 2.86 -0.76
C ILE A 208 -8.49 3.01 0.24
N LEU A 209 -8.49 2.24 1.33
CA LEU A 209 -9.48 2.36 2.40
C LEU A 209 -9.35 3.69 3.16
N GLU A 210 -8.11 4.13 3.46
CA GLU A 210 -7.80 5.43 4.05
C GLU A 210 -8.34 6.58 3.17
N LYS A 211 -8.04 6.57 1.86
CA LYS A 211 -8.57 7.56 0.92
C LYS A 211 -10.11 7.54 0.85
N GLN A 212 -10.74 6.36 0.91
CA GLN A 212 -12.20 6.25 0.93
C GLN A 212 -12.83 6.77 2.23
N LEU A 213 -12.11 6.71 3.36
CA LEU A 213 -12.56 7.31 4.62
C LEU A 213 -12.45 8.83 4.55
N ILE A 214 -11.29 9.36 4.16
CA ILE A 214 -11.04 10.80 3.99
C ILE A 214 -12.07 11.41 3.01
N GLN A 215 -12.37 10.75 1.89
CA GLN A 215 -13.39 11.24 0.96
C GLN A 215 -14.77 11.33 1.63
N LYS A 216 -15.19 10.35 2.42
CA LYS A 216 -16.49 10.40 3.13
C LYS A 216 -16.54 11.52 4.16
N GLU A 217 -15.44 11.77 4.86
CA GLU A 217 -15.34 12.85 5.85
C GLU A 217 -15.44 14.23 5.17
N LEU A 218 -14.71 14.43 4.06
CA LEU A 218 -14.85 15.61 3.20
C LEU A 218 -16.28 15.76 2.65
N ASP A 219 -16.83 14.70 2.08
CA ASP A 219 -18.21 14.64 1.57
C ASP A 219 -19.24 15.03 2.65
N THR A 220 -18.98 14.79 3.94
CA THR A 220 -19.87 15.19 5.05
C THR A 220 -19.71 16.65 5.47
N GLU A 221 -18.48 17.18 5.51
CA GLU A 221 -18.27 18.59 5.87
C GLU A 221 -18.65 19.53 4.70
N GLU A 222 -18.46 19.13 3.44
CA GLU A 222 -19.00 19.85 2.27
C GLU A 222 -20.53 20.01 2.37
N LYS A 223 -21.26 18.91 2.64
CA LYS A 223 -22.72 18.96 2.84
C LYS A 223 -23.15 19.86 4.01
N ARG A 224 -22.33 19.95 5.06
CA ARG A 224 -22.56 20.83 6.22
C ARG A 224 -22.33 22.30 5.86
N LEU A 225 -21.30 22.60 5.07
CA LEU A 225 -21.03 23.94 4.55
C LEU A 225 -22.12 24.38 3.58
N ASP A 226 -22.58 23.50 2.67
CA ASP A 226 -23.70 23.76 1.77
C ASP A 226 -24.99 24.09 2.53
N GLN A 227 -25.31 23.33 3.59
CA GLN A 227 -26.44 23.64 4.48
C GLN A 227 -26.29 25.01 5.15
N MET A 228 -25.08 25.38 5.60
CA MET A 228 -24.81 26.68 6.21
C MET A 228 -24.96 27.83 5.20
N MET A 229 -24.46 27.65 3.98
CA MET A 229 -24.56 28.61 2.88
C MET A 229 -26.02 28.79 2.43
N GLU A 230 -26.78 27.71 2.29
CA GLU A 230 -28.20 27.76 1.94
C GLU A 230 -29.03 28.45 3.05
N MET A 231 -28.76 28.16 4.32
CA MET A 231 -29.41 28.85 5.44
C MET A 231 -29.11 30.36 5.46
N GLU A 232 -27.89 30.79 5.11
CA GLU A 232 -27.58 32.22 4.99
C GLU A 232 -28.18 32.85 3.73
N ARG A 233 -28.25 32.12 2.61
CA ARG A 233 -28.98 32.54 1.40
C ARG A 233 -30.46 32.77 1.73
N GLN A 234 -31.11 31.85 2.42
CA GLN A 234 -32.50 32.00 2.86
C GLN A 234 -32.68 33.19 3.81
N LYS A 235 -31.80 33.38 4.80
CA LYS A 235 -31.80 34.57 5.66
C LYS A 235 -31.58 35.88 4.89
N SER A 236 -30.84 35.88 3.79
CA SER A 236 -30.69 37.07 2.93
C SER A 236 -31.96 37.38 2.14
N ILE A 237 -32.66 36.37 1.64
CA ILE A 237 -33.94 36.50 0.93
C ILE A 237 -35.01 37.00 1.90
N GLN A 238 -35.15 36.40 3.09
CA GLN A 238 -36.09 36.83 4.13
C GLN A 238 -35.90 38.31 4.52
N ARG A 239 -34.64 38.75 4.72
CA ARG A 239 -34.31 40.16 4.99
C ARG A 239 -34.72 41.08 3.83
N GLN A 240 -34.58 40.65 2.58
CA GLN A 240 -35.00 41.42 1.42
C GLN A 240 -36.54 41.48 1.29
N GLU A 241 -37.23 40.37 1.52
CA GLU A 241 -38.70 40.30 1.54
C GLU A 241 -39.29 41.19 2.64
N GLU A 242 -38.69 41.22 3.84
CA GLU A 242 -39.06 42.17 4.89
C GLU A 242 -38.95 43.63 4.44
N ILE A 243 -37.83 44.01 3.79
CA ILE A 243 -37.61 45.37 3.29
C ILE A 243 -38.67 45.73 2.25
N ASP A 244 -38.95 44.83 1.30
CA ASP A 244 -39.95 45.07 0.26
C ASP A 244 -41.39 45.01 0.79
N ASN A 245 -41.66 44.29 1.87
CA ASN A 245 -42.94 44.34 2.58
C ASN A 245 -43.12 45.67 3.33
N ARG A 246 -42.10 46.19 4.01
CA ARG A 246 -42.12 47.54 4.61
C ARG A 246 -42.39 48.61 3.53
N ARG A 247 -41.71 48.52 2.39
CA ARG A 247 -41.96 49.38 1.21
C ARG A 247 -43.37 49.22 0.60
N LYS A 248 -43.99 48.04 0.69
CA LYS A 248 -45.41 47.83 0.29
C LYS A 248 -46.33 48.53 1.29
N GLU A 249 -46.10 48.37 2.59
CA GLU A 249 -46.87 49.07 3.62
C GLU A 249 -46.81 50.59 3.50
N GLU A 250 -45.63 51.17 3.30
CA GLU A 250 -45.46 52.62 3.10
C GLU A 250 -46.29 53.13 1.92
N ARG A 251 -46.26 52.41 0.79
CA ARG A 251 -47.12 52.71 -0.38
C ARG A 251 -48.62 52.56 -0.06
N ILE A 252 -49.01 51.59 0.75
CA ILE A 252 -50.41 51.43 1.21
C ILE A 252 -50.81 52.57 2.15
N ARG A 253 -49.94 53.00 3.08
CA ARG A 253 -50.17 54.14 3.98
C ARG A 253 -50.33 55.44 3.18
N GLY A 254 -49.44 55.70 2.21
CA GLY A 254 -49.54 56.84 1.29
C GLY A 254 -50.82 56.81 0.46
N ARG A 255 -51.18 55.65 -0.12
CA ARG A 255 -52.45 55.48 -0.86
C ARG A 255 -53.67 55.76 0.02
N ARG A 256 -53.70 55.28 1.26
CA ARG A 256 -54.79 55.57 2.22
C ARG A 256 -54.91 57.09 2.42
N HIS A 257 -53.80 57.77 2.72
CA HIS A 257 -53.83 59.23 2.94
C HIS A 257 -54.38 60.01 1.73
N ILE A 258 -54.01 59.63 0.50
CA ILE A 258 -54.56 60.24 -0.72
C ILE A 258 -56.07 59.95 -0.88
N ILE A 259 -56.53 58.74 -0.55
CA ILE A 259 -57.97 58.42 -0.58
C ILE A 259 -58.74 59.28 0.43
N ASN A 260 -58.26 59.38 1.67
CA ASN A 260 -58.86 60.22 2.71
C ASN A 260 -58.82 61.73 2.36
N GLN A 261 -57.86 62.19 1.54
CA GLN A 261 -57.87 63.56 0.99
C GLN A 261 -58.94 63.72 -0.10
N ILE A 262 -59.09 62.74 -1.00
CA ILE A 262 -60.13 62.76 -2.05
C ILE A 262 -61.54 62.77 -1.42
N GLU A 263 -61.76 61.94 -0.40
CA GLU A 263 -62.99 61.83 0.39
C GLU A 263 -63.37 63.19 1.01
N LYS A 264 -62.45 63.82 1.77
CA LYS A 264 -62.67 65.17 2.32
C LYS A 264 -62.90 66.25 1.26
N ASN A 265 -62.17 66.18 0.14
CA ASN A 265 -62.36 67.10 -0.98
C ASN A 265 -63.68 66.85 -1.74
N GLN A 266 -64.35 65.71 -1.53
CA GLN A 266 -65.71 65.44 -2.02
C GLN A 266 -66.75 65.95 -1.02
N GLU A 267 -66.56 65.72 0.28
CA GLU A 267 -67.38 66.29 1.37
C GLU A 267 -67.43 67.82 1.31
N GLU A 268 -66.28 68.48 1.13
CA GLU A 268 -66.22 69.94 1.02
C GLU A 268 -66.98 70.43 -0.23
N ARG A 269 -66.91 69.70 -1.35
CA ARG A 269 -67.63 70.05 -2.58
C ARG A 269 -69.14 69.88 -2.45
N SER A 270 -69.63 68.87 -1.71
CA SER A 270 -71.06 68.73 -1.45
C SER A 270 -71.56 69.84 -0.53
N LEU A 271 -70.85 70.15 0.55
CA LEU A 271 -71.19 71.26 1.44
C LEU A 271 -71.20 72.62 0.70
N GLN A 272 -70.20 72.88 -0.16
CA GLN A 272 -70.18 74.07 -1.01
C GLN A 272 -71.31 74.07 -2.07
N ALA A 273 -71.83 72.92 -2.48
CA ALA A 273 -72.98 72.85 -3.39
C ALA A 273 -74.29 73.13 -2.65
N GLU A 274 -74.48 72.56 -1.46
CA GLU A 274 -75.62 72.82 -0.58
C GLU A 274 -75.71 74.31 -0.20
N VAL A 275 -74.60 74.96 0.13
CA VAL A 275 -74.57 76.41 0.41
C VAL A 275 -75.00 77.23 -0.81
N ARG A 276 -74.49 76.93 -2.01
CA ARG A 276 -74.92 77.63 -3.25
C ARG A 276 -76.40 77.38 -3.56
N GLU A 277 -76.92 76.20 -3.26
CA GLU A 277 -78.34 75.89 -3.44
C GLU A 277 -79.21 76.69 -2.46
N GLN A 278 -78.77 76.85 -1.20
CA GLN A 278 -79.43 77.74 -0.22
C GLN A 278 -79.38 79.21 -0.64
N GLU A 279 -78.25 79.70 -1.16
CA GLU A 279 -78.12 81.07 -1.73
C GLU A 279 -79.10 81.28 -2.90
N ILE A 280 -79.20 80.30 -3.81
CA ILE A 280 -80.15 80.34 -4.93
C ILE A 280 -81.61 80.33 -4.43
N GLN A 281 -81.94 79.49 -3.44
CA GLN A 281 -83.28 79.45 -2.86
C GLN A 281 -83.66 80.77 -2.19
N GLN A 282 -82.75 81.40 -1.43
CA GLN A 282 -82.97 82.71 -0.83
C GLN A 282 -83.16 83.81 -1.90
N MET A 283 -82.34 83.80 -2.96
CA MET A 283 -82.48 84.73 -4.08
C MET A 283 -83.81 84.56 -4.82
N LEU A 284 -84.27 83.31 -5.01
CA LEU A 284 -85.57 83.02 -5.62
C LEU A 284 -86.74 83.51 -4.75
N GLN A 285 -86.71 83.27 -3.44
CA GLN A 285 -87.73 83.78 -2.50
C GLN A 285 -87.78 85.32 -2.49
N TYR A 286 -86.64 86.00 -2.55
CA TYR A 286 -86.58 87.45 -2.65
C TYR A 286 -87.15 87.97 -3.99
N MET A 287 -86.87 87.29 -5.10
CA MET A 287 -87.42 87.60 -6.41
C MET A 287 -88.95 87.39 -6.46
N GLU A 288 -89.44 86.33 -5.82
CA GLU A 288 -90.87 86.00 -5.69
C GLU A 288 -91.60 87.05 -4.84
N GLN A 289 -91.03 87.49 -3.72
CA GLN A 289 -91.55 88.59 -2.90
C GLN A 289 -91.66 89.90 -3.70
N LEU A 290 -90.63 90.25 -4.48
CA LEU A 290 -90.65 91.44 -5.33
C LEU A 290 -91.73 91.36 -6.42
N GLN A 291 -91.90 90.18 -7.05
CA GLN A 291 -92.97 89.93 -8.02
C GLN A 291 -94.37 90.02 -7.38
N GLU A 292 -94.54 89.49 -6.17
CA GLU A 292 -95.78 89.67 -5.40
C GLU A 292 -96.07 91.15 -5.10
N GLU A 293 -95.07 91.94 -4.72
CA GLU A 293 -95.24 93.37 -4.46
C GLU A 293 -95.59 94.15 -5.74
N ASP A 294 -94.95 93.86 -6.86
CA ASP A 294 -95.32 94.44 -8.16
C ASP A 294 -96.76 94.07 -8.58
N ILE A 295 -97.19 92.82 -8.35
CA ILE A 295 -98.59 92.39 -8.59
C ILE A 295 -99.54 93.18 -7.69
N LYS A 296 -99.29 93.26 -6.37
CA LYS A 296 -100.12 94.01 -5.41
C LYS A 296 -100.19 95.51 -5.76
N ASN A 297 -99.08 96.11 -6.19
CA ASN A 297 -99.03 97.49 -6.66
C ASN A 297 -99.87 97.70 -7.94
N MET A 298 -99.85 96.75 -8.87
CA MET A 298 -100.68 96.79 -10.08
C MET A 298 -102.16 96.57 -9.79
N GLU A 299 -102.51 95.69 -8.84
CA GLU A 299 -103.88 95.52 -8.35
C GLU A 299 -104.43 96.78 -7.68
N GLN A 300 -103.66 97.44 -6.80
CA GLN A 300 -104.06 98.70 -6.18
C GLN A 300 -104.34 99.78 -7.23
N ARG A 301 -103.42 99.97 -8.20
CA ARG A 301 -103.59 100.89 -9.34
C ARG A 301 -104.84 100.56 -10.16
N HIS A 302 -105.18 99.27 -10.32
CA HIS A 302 -106.39 98.84 -11.02
C HIS A 302 -107.65 99.16 -10.21
N GLN A 303 -107.67 98.88 -8.91
CA GLN A 303 -108.78 99.22 -8.02
C GLN A 303 -109.03 100.72 -7.97
N ASP A 304 -107.99 101.55 -7.87
CA ASP A 304 -108.14 103.01 -7.81
C ASP A 304 -108.63 103.60 -9.14
N LYS A 305 -108.21 103.02 -10.28
CA LYS A 305 -108.80 103.33 -11.59
C LYS A 305 -110.29 103.01 -11.63
N ILE A 306 -110.73 101.86 -11.09
CA ILE A 306 -112.16 101.52 -10.99
C ILE A 306 -112.91 102.50 -10.08
N LYS A 307 -112.37 102.83 -8.90
CA LYS A 307 -112.97 103.81 -7.97
C LYS A 307 -113.18 105.17 -8.64
N MET A 308 -112.15 105.69 -9.34
CA MET A 308 -112.27 106.95 -10.08
C MET A 308 -113.28 106.88 -11.23
N GLN A 309 -113.32 105.77 -11.99
CA GLN A 309 -114.32 105.61 -13.05
C GLN A 309 -115.76 105.54 -12.52
N ALA A 310 -115.98 104.90 -11.37
CA ALA A 310 -117.27 104.86 -10.71
C ALA A 310 -117.71 106.25 -10.21
N GLU A 311 -116.79 107.05 -9.66
CA GLU A 311 -117.09 108.40 -9.18
C GLU A 311 -117.37 109.39 -10.33
N ILE A 312 -116.57 109.34 -11.41
CA ILE A 312 -116.84 110.11 -12.64
C ILE A 312 -118.23 109.77 -13.19
N LYS A 313 -118.63 108.49 -13.16
CA LYS A 313 -119.98 108.09 -13.58
C LYS A 313 -121.06 108.71 -12.68
N ARG A 314 -120.94 108.65 -11.35
CA ARG A 314 -121.90 109.28 -10.42
C ARG A 314 -122.09 110.77 -10.72
N ILE A 315 -121.00 111.51 -10.91
CA ILE A 315 -121.02 112.95 -11.19
C ILE A 315 -121.68 113.24 -12.53
N ASN A 316 -121.44 112.42 -13.56
CA ASN A 316 -122.11 112.53 -14.86
C ASN A 316 -123.60 112.20 -14.77
N ASP A 317 -123.97 111.10 -14.09
CA ASP A 317 -125.38 110.71 -13.88
C ASP A 317 -126.16 111.80 -13.11
N GLU A 318 -125.52 112.49 -12.14
CA GLU A 318 -126.13 113.59 -11.39
C GLU A 318 -126.25 114.87 -12.23
N ASN A 319 -125.22 115.25 -12.99
CA ASN A 319 -125.27 116.39 -13.90
C ASN A 319 -126.28 116.20 -15.03
N GLN A 320 -126.50 114.97 -15.48
CA GLN A 320 -127.53 114.68 -16.46
C GLN A 320 -128.95 114.86 -15.90
N ARG A 321 -129.21 114.47 -14.64
CA ARG A 321 -130.49 114.79 -13.97
C ARG A 321 -130.72 116.29 -13.86
N ARG A 322 -129.73 117.06 -13.41
CA ARG A 322 -129.81 118.54 -13.37
C ARG A 322 -130.18 119.13 -14.74
N LYS A 323 -129.64 118.56 -15.82
CA LYS A 323 -129.95 118.98 -17.20
C LYS A 323 -131.37 118.58 -17.63
N GLU A 324 -131.85 117.41 -17.25
CA GLU A 324 -133.22 116.94 -17.51
C GLU A 324 -134.26 117.76 -16.74
N GLU A 325 -133.97 118.15 -15.49
CA GLU A 325 -134.78 119.06 -14.67
C GLU A 325 -134.90 120.46 -15.29
N LEU A 326 -133.78 121.04 -15.75
CA LEU A 326 -133.78 122.32 -16.46
C LEU A 326 -134.58 122.24 -17.78
N LEU A 327 -134.36 121.19 -18.57
CA LEU A 327 -135.08 120.97 -19.84
C LEU A 327 -136.61 120.78 -19.62
N ALA A 328 -137.03 120.27 -18.47
CA ALA A 328 -138.44 120.20 -18.10
C ALA A 328 -139.05 121.58 -17.78
N GLN A 329 -138.28 122.46 -17.13
CA GLN A 329 -138.69 123.86 -16.90
C GLN A 329 -138.74 124.66 -18.20
N GLU A 330 -137.73 124.51 -19.07
CA GLU A 330 -137.70 125.13 -20.40
C GLU A 330 -138.92 124.71 -21.24
N LYS A 331 -139.31 123.43 -21.25
CA LYS A 331 -140.52 122.97 -21.95
C LYS A 331 -141.82 123.60 -21.45
N LEU A 332 -141.93 123.90 -20.16
CA LEU A 332 -143.09 124.61 -19.60
C LEU A 332 -143.09 126.09 -20.01
N ALA A 333 -141.93 126.74 -20.01
CA ALA A 333 -141.78 128.10 -20.53
C ALA A 333 -142.08 128.16 -22.04
N ASP A 334 -141.57 127.21 -22.82
CA ASP A 334 -141.78 127.11 -24.26
C ASP A 334 -143.23 126.84 -24.63
N GLN A 335 -144.03 126.14 -23.82
CA GLN A 335 -145.48 126.05 -24.07
C GLN A 335 -146.16 127.41 -23.97
N LEU A 336 -145.80 128.22 -22.96
CA LEU A 336 -146.31 129.59 -22.80
C LEU A 336 -145.80 130.52 -23.92
N VAL A 337 -144.53 130.39 -24.29
CA VAL A 337 -143.92 131.14 -25.41
C VAL A 337 -144.46 130.67 -26.77
N MET A 338 -144.85 129.41 -26.95
CA MET A 338 -145.51 128.91 -28.16
C MET A 338 -146.94 129.41 -28.29
N GLU A 339 -147.70 129.52 -27.20
CA GLU A 339 -149.01 130.18 -27.23
C GLU A 339 -148.90 131.70 -27.50
N PHE A 340 -147.81 132.33 -27.08
CA PHE A 340 -147.51 133.73 -27.40
C PHE A 340 -146.98 133.90 -28.84
N THR A 341 -146.14 132.98 -29.32
CA THR A 341 -145.55 133.05 -30.66
C THR A 341 -146.48 132.51 -31.74
N LYS A 342 -147.44 131.63 -31.50
CA LYS A 342 -148.54 131.40 -32.47
C LYS A 342 -149.36 132.67 -32.76
N LYS A 343 -149.45 133.58 -31.79
CA LYS A 343 -150.08 134.91 -31.98
C LYS A 343 -149.19 135.89 -32.74
N LYS A 344 -147.87 135.66 -32.80
CA LYS A 344 -146.85 136.61 -33.30
C LYS A 344 -146.12 136.16 -34.58
N MET A 345 -145.86 134.86 -34.68
CA MET A 345 -145.35 134.08 -35.81
C MET A 345 -146.50 133.44 -36.56
N LYS A 346 -147.44 134.20 -37.10
CA LYS A 346 -148.03 133.63 -38.30
C LYS A 346 -146.79 133.51 -39.36
N GLU A 347 -145.83 132.38 -39.35
CA GLU A 347 -144.34 131.89 -39.92
C GLU A 347 -143.67 130.28 -40.02
N LYS A 348 -142.28 129.79 -40.13
CA LYS A 348 -141.49 128.40 -40.64
C LYS A 348 -140.02 127.63 -40.10
N LEU A 349 -139.23 126.55 -40.70
CA LEU A 349 -137.93 125.63 -40.24
C LEU A 349 -136.92 124.57 -41.18
N GLU A 350 -135.68 123.85 -40.85
CA GLU A 350 -134.54 122.99 -41.68
C GLU A 350 -133.42 121.76 -41.14
N ASN A 351 -132.44 120.94 -41.86
CA ASN A 351 -131.30 119.81 -41.40
C ASN A 351 -130.11 118.89 -42.29
N TYR A 352 -129.05 117.97 -41.83
CA TYR A 352 -127.79 117.14 -42.55
C TYR A 352 -126.79 115.84 -41.98
N MET A 353 -125.76 115.05 -42.69
CA MET A 353 -124.40 114.12 -42.35
C MET A 353 -123.96 112.55 -42.93
N VAL A 354 -122.85 111.57 -42.96
CA VAL A 354 -121.26 111.07 -42.91
C VAL A 354 -120.82 109.42 -43.17
N GLU A 355 -119.68 108.49 -43.24
CA GLU A 355 -118.09 108.04 -43.45
C GLU A 355 -117.60 106.39 -43.40
N ILE A 356 -116.44 105.48 -43.51
CA ILE A 356 -114.90 105.03 -43.94
C ILE A 356 -114.32 103.41 -43.67
N ALA A 357 -113.19 102.46 -43.84
CA ALA A 357 -111.72 101.91 -44.41
C ALA A 357 -111.17 100.29 -44.13
N GLN A 358 -110.03 99.36 -44.32
CA GLN A 358 -108.63 98.81 -45.03
C GLN A 358 -107.80 97.31 -44.67
N SER A 359 -106.67 96.62 -45.30
CA SER A 359 -105.84 95.21 -44.99
C SER A 359 -104.40 94.52 -45.69
N LEU A 360 -103.65 93.28 -45.37
CA LEU A 360 -102.20 92.58 -45.85
C LEU A 360 -101.59 90.95 -45.69
N PRO A 361 -100.36 90.31 -46.20
CA PRO A 361 -99.73 88.78 -46.30
C PRO A 361 -98.10 88.15 -46.36
N ILE A 362 -97.57 86.76 -46.40
CA ILE A 362 -96.08 86.03 -46.57
C ILE A 362 -95.78 84.33 -46.78
N HIS A 363 -94.72 83.29 -46.86
CA HIS A 363 -93.16 82.72 -46.92
C HIS A 363 -92.78 81.04 -47.24
N MET A 364 -91.71 80.02 -47.31
CA MET A 364 -90.15 79.44 -47.39
C MET A 364 -89.79 77.75 -47.59
N ASN A 365 -88.72 76.73 -47.68
CA ASN A 365 -87.15 76.19 -47.81
C ASN A 365 -86.77 74.51 -48.12
N LEU A 366 -85.71 73.47 -48.17
CA LEU A 366 -84.20 72.82 -47.88
C LEU A 366 -83.51 71.34 -48.54
N PRO A 367 -82.22 70.64 -48.28
CA PRO A 367 -81.33 69.40 -48.94
C PRO A 367 -80.52 68.06 -48.16
N THR A 368 -79.51 66.99 -48.35
CA THR A 368 -78.24 66.25 -49.14
C THR A 368 -77.59 64.65 -48.82
N ILE A 369 -76.43 63.91 -49.37
CA ILE A 369 -75.76 62.38 -49.19
C ILE A 369 -74.13 61.89 -49.58
N ASN A 370 -73.23 60.71 -49.69
CA ASN A 370 -72.81 59.10 -49.71
C ASN A 370 -71.16 58.54 -49.59
N TYR A 371 -70.27 57.35 -49.75
CA TYR A 371 -69.87 55.79 -50.16
C TYR A 371 -68.37 55.03 -49.69
N SER A 372 -67.46 53.86 -49.89
CA SER A 372 -66.95 52.47 -50.63
C SER A 372 -65.70 51.35 -50.10
N TYR A 373 -65.01 50.22 -50.74
CA TYR A 373 -64.02 48.97 -50.21
C TYR A 373 -62.89 47.87 -51.03
N PRO A 374 -61.97 46.82 -50.52
CA PRO A 374 -60.69 45.91 -51.09
C PRO A 374 -60.19 44.24 -50.89
N ARG A 375 -58.94 43.51 -51.27
CA ARG A 375 -58.41 41.90 -51.33
C ARG A 375 -56.81 41.19 -51.38
N LYS A 376 -56.33 39.78 -51.44
CA LYS A 376 -54.85 38.96 -51.33
C LYS A 376 -54.37 37.32 -51.72
N TRP A 377 -53.04 36.64 -51.76
CA TRP A 377 -52.42 35.13 -52.17
C TRP A 377 -50.91 34.32 -51.80
N GLU A 378 -50.42 32.94 -52.07
CA GLU A 378 -49.05 32.00 -51.74
C GLU A 378 -48.46 30.47 -52.40
N MET A 379 -47.19 29.72 -52.25
CA MET A 379 -46.62 28.14 -52.52
C MET A 379 -45.01 27.44 -52.67
N ARG A 380 -44.46 26.07 -52.46
CA ARG A 380 -43.03 25.21 -52.80
C ARG A 380 -42.70 23.51 -52.55
N GLY A 381 -41.65 22.45 -52.68
CA GLY A 381 -40.18 21.79 -53.13
C GLY A 381 -39.49 20.19 -52.80
N GLY A 382 -38.28 19.46 -53.27
CA GLY A 382 -37.54 17.99 -52.91
C GLY A 382 -36.22 17.05 -53.62
N THR A 383 -35.51 15.82 -53.18
CA THR A 383 -34.26 14.87 -53.76
C THR A 383 -33.73 13.32 -53.36
N ALA A 384 -32.78 12.54 -54.09
CA ALA A 384 -32.04 11.18 -53.77
C ALA A 384 -30.76 10.70 -54.71
N ARG A 385 -29.90 9.57 -54.81
CA ARG A 385 -29.38 8.21 -54.18
C ARG A 385 -28.07 7.47 -54.90
N LYS A 386 -27.30 6.39 -54.41
CA LYS A 386 -26.19 5.46 -55.08
C LYS A 386 -25.62 4.17 -54.23
N TRP A 387 -24.61 3.18 -54.41
CA TRP A 387 -23.45 2.60 -55.30
C TRP A 387 -22.85 1.08 -54.99
N GLU A 388 -21.73 0.48 -55.62
CA GLU A 388 -21.15 -1.00 -55.62
C GLU A 388 -19.55 -1.26 -55.93
N LEU A 389 -18.73 -2.40 -56.15
CA LEU A 389 -18.44 -3.91 -55.77
C LEU A 389 -17.13 -4.69 -56.44
N THR A 390 -16.45 -5.83 -55.94
CA THR A 390 -15.22 -6.64 -56.54
C THR A 390 -15.02 -8.24 -56.32
N LYS A 391 -14.04 -9.02 -56.95
CA LYS A 391 -13.93 -10.58 -57.07
C LYS A 391 -12.49 -11.34 -57.14
N ARG A 392 -12.32 -12.72 -57.18
CA ARG A 392 -11.01 -13.58 -57.06
C ARG A 392 -10.88 -15.08 -57.66
N VAL A 393 -9.68 -15.71 -57.97
CA VAL A 393 -9.36 -17.06 -58.71
C VAL A 393 -8.16 -18.03 -58.17
N SER A 394 -7.66 -19.13 -58.86
CA SER A 394 -6.95 -20.43 -58.37
C SER A 394 -6.09 -21.37 -59.36
N SER A 395 -5.26 -22.40 -58.94
CA SER A 395 -4.70 -23.60 -59.75
C SER A 395 -3.91 -24.80 -59.01
N TRP A 396 -3.25 -25.81 -59.70
CA TRP A 396 -2.74 -27.21 -59.28
C TRP A 396 -1.27 -27.68 -59.70
N LEU A 397 -0.63 -28.78 -59.15
CA LEU A 397 0.74 -29.36 -59.50
C LEU A 397 1.08 -30.87 -59.08
N VAL A 398 2.25 -31.50 -59.46
CA VAL A 398 2.66 -32.97 -59.24
C VAL A 398 4.21 -33.36 -59.25
N ALA A 399 4.64 -34.63 -58.94
CA ALA A 399 6.02 -35.30 -58.97
C ALA A 399 5.96 -36.88 -59.06
N GLY A 400 6.93 -37.86 -59.06
CA GLY A 400 8.43 -38.18 -58.92
C GLY A 400 8.66 -39.76 -58.97
N LEU A 401 9.76 -40.59 -58.80
CA LEU A 401 11.27 -40.67 -58.59
C LEU A 401 11.85 -42.14 -58.89
N LEU A 402 13.17 -42.53 -58.77
CA LEU A 402 13.77 -43.88 -59.17
C LEU A 402 15.18 -44.36 -58.54
N PRO A 403 15.61 -45.69 -58.48
CA PRO A 403 16.88 -46.23 -57.84
C PRO A 403 17.81 -47.33 -58.58
N PRO A 404 18.97 -47.85 -58.03
CA PRO A 404 20.03 -48.74 -58.68
C PRO A 404 20.66 -50.01 -57.92
N CYS A 405 21.68 -50.74 -58.48
CA CYS A 405 22.50 -51.91 -57.91
C CYS A 405 23.90 -52.14 -58.65
N GLU A 406 24.88 -53.09 -58.52
CA GLU A 406 25.24 -54.38 -57.77
C GLU A 406 26.81 -54.47 -57.39
N THR A 407 27.81 -55.43 -57.47
CA THR A 407 28.22 -56.80 -58.04
C THR A 407 29.51 -57.43 -57.34
N TYR A 408 30.02 -58.69 -57.65
CA TYR A 408 31.08 -59.53 -56.94
C TYR A 408 32.07 -60.35 -57.89
N LEU A 409 33.06 -61.30 -57.62
CA LEU A 409 33.75 -62.08 -56.50
C LEU A 409 35.07 -62.88 -56.98
N CYS A 410 35.66 -63.86 -56.20
CA CYS A 410 36.66 -64.99 -56.50
C CYS A 410 38.25 -64.78 -56.45
N LEU A 411 39.26 -65.73 -56.38
CA LEU A 411 39.53 -67.18 -55.98
C LEU A 411 41.10 -67.58 -55.88
N PRO A 412 41.61 -68.73 -55.29
CA PRO A 412 43.07 -69.07 -55.01
C PRO A 412 43.69 -70.50 -55.40
N LEU A 413 44.97 -70.87 -55.06
CA LEU A 413 45.71 -72.18 -55.37
C LEU A 413 46.93 -72.64 -54.43
N ILE A 414 47.71 -73.75 -54.71
CA ILE A 414 48.61 -74.54 -53.74
C ILE A 414 49.87 -75.36 -54.34
N PRO A 415 50.94 -75.85 -53.59
CA PRO A 415 52.28 -76.39 -54.10
C PRO A 415 52.72 -77.91 -53.90
N ARG A 416 54.05 -78.32 -53.82
CA ARG A 416 54.66 -79.49 -54.59
C ARG A 416 55.54 -80.73 -54.06
N ALA A 417 56.78 -80.72 -53.49
CA ALA A 417 57.67 -81.93 -53.31
C ALA A 417 57.37 -82.76 -52.04
N GLN A 418 56.21 -83.40 -52.07
CA GLN A 418 55.28 -83.20 -50.98
C GLN A 418 55.55 -83.90 -49.64
N ARG A 419 56.10 -85.11 -49.51
CA ARG A 419 55.97 -85.82 -48.21
C ARG A 419 56.80 -85.23 -47.06
N GLN A 420 58.07 -84.90 -47.27
CA GLN A 420 58.89 -84.21 -46.27
C GLN A 420 58.59 -82.71 -46.17
N GLN A 421 58.05 -82.12 -47.25
CA GLN A 421 57.43 -80.79 -47.17
C GLN A 421 56.22 -80.86 -46.25
N ILE A 422 55.23 -81.72 -46.49
CA ILE A 422 54.04 -81.97 -45.67
C ILE A 422 54.38 -82.27 -44.22
N GLU A 423 55.47 -82.95 -43.85
CA GLU A 423 55.84 -83.11 -42.43
C GLU A 423 56.35 -81.81 -41.79
N LYS A 424 57.16 -81.02 -42.50
CA LYS A 424 57.60 -79.70 -42.02
C LYS A 424 56.45 -78.67 -42.04
N GLU A 425 55.68 -78.66 -43.11
CA GLU A 425 54.47 -77.88 -43.32
C GLU A 425 53.42 -78.26 -42.28
N ARG A 426 53.23 -79.54 -41.90
CA ARG A 426 52.36 -79.93 -40.77
C ARG A 426 52.88 -79.47 -39.43
N LEU A 427 54.18 -79.57 -39.15
CA LEU A 427 54.75 -79.03 -37.90
C LEU A 427 54.69 -77.50 -37.86
N GLU A 428 54.75 -76.83 -39.01
CA GLU A 428 54.49 -75.40 -39.14
C GLU A 428 53.00 -75.06 -39.07
N GLU A 429 52.09 -75.86 -39.61
CA GLU A 429 50.64 -75.72 -39.53
C GLU A 429 50.16 -75.98 -38.11
N GLU A 430 50.80 -76.89 -37.36
CA GLU A 430 50.54 -77.12 -35.95
C GLU A 430 51.04 -75.94 -35.10
N LYS A 431 52.19 -75.35 -35.44
CA LYS A 431 52.70 -74.10 -34.81
C LYS A 431 51.80 -72.91 -35.14
N LYS A 432 51.58 -72.62 -36.42
CA LYS A 432 50.65 -71.58 -36.91
C LYS A 432 49.23 -71.82 -36.37
N GLY A 433 48.81 -73.07 -36.21
CA GLY A 433 47.53 -73.46 -35.60
C GLY A 433 47.47 -73.15 -34.10
N LYS A 434 48.55 -73.43 -33.35
CA LYS A 434 48.68 -73.04 -31.94
C LYS A 434 48.78 -71.53 -31.75
N GLU A 435 49.52 -70.83 -32.61
CA GLU A 435 49.65 -69.37 -32.65
C GLU A 435 48.29 -68.71 -33.00
N ASN A 436 47.59 -69.21 -34.03
CA ASN A 436 46.23 -68.78 -34.37
C ASN A 436 45.23 -69.07 -33.25
N LEU A 437 45.35 -70.20 -32.54
CA LEU A 437 44.50 -70.53 -31.39
C LEU A 437 44.79 -69.61 -30.20
N GLN A 438 46.06 -69.29 -29.93
CA GLN A 438 46.46 -68.31 -28.92
C GLN A 438 45.93 -66.91 -29.28
N HIS A 439 46.12 -66.47 -30.52
CA HIS A 439 45.63 -65.18 -31.02
C HIS A 439 44.09 -65.11 -30.97
N ALA A 440 43.37 -66.16 -31.37
CA ALA A 440 41.92 -66.22 -31.27
C ALA A 440 41.42 -66.21 -29.82
N ASN A 441 42.13 -66.88 -28.90
CA ASN A 441 41.79 -66.85 -27.48
C ASN A 441 42.11 -65.50 -26.82
N GLU A 442 43.15 -64.82 -27.27
CA GLU A 442 43.50 -63.45 -26.87
C GLU A 442 42.49 -62.42 -27.40
N LEU A 443 42.09 -62.49 -28.67
CA LEU A 443 40.99 -61.69 -29.20
C LEU A 443 39.68 -61.94 -28.42
N ARG A 444 39.36 -63.20 -28.10
CA ARG A 444 38.21 -63.54 -27.23
C ARG A 444 38.36 -62.97 -25.81
N ARG A 445 39.58 -62.83 -25.27
CA ARG A 445 39.84 -62.17 -23.99
C ARG A 445 39.58 -60.66 -24.10
N GLN A 446 40.16 -60.00 -25.10
CA GLN A 446 39.98 -58.57 -25.36
C GLN A 446 38.52 -58.19 -25.61
N VAL A 447 37.75 -59.03 -26.33
CA VAL A 447 36.30 -58.83 -26.50
C VAL A 447 35.56 -58.89 -25.17
N ARG A 448 35.84 -59.88 -24.32
CA ARG A 448 35.21 -59.97 -22.98
C ARG A 448 35.59 -58.77 -22.09
N GLU A 449 36.85 -58.36 -22.10
CA GLU A 449 37.32 -57.23 -21.29
C GLU A 449 36.72 -55.89 -21.77
N ASN A 450 36.58 -55.69 -23.08
CA ASN A 450 35.92 -54.50 -23.61
C ASN A 450 34.39 -54.52 -23.37
N GLN A 451 33.75 -55.68 -23.43
CA GLN A 451 32.34 -55.83 -23.00
C GLN A 451 32.17 -55.53 -21.50
N GLN A 452 33.08 -56.02 -20.65
CA GLN A 452 33.06 -55.71 -19.21
C GLN A 452 33.27 -54.22 -18.93
N LYS A 453 34.19 -53.55 -19.63
CA LYS A 453 34.38 -52.09 -19.55
C LYS A 453 33.11 -51.34 -19.97
N GLN A 454 32.51 -51.68 -21.11
CA GLN A 454 31.26 -51.05 -21.56
C GLN A 454 30.10 -51.25 -20.57
N VAL A 455 30.03 -52.39 -19.89
CA VAL A 455 29.04 -52.61 -18.81
C VAL A 455 29.37 -51.77 -17.58
N GLN A 456 30.65 -51.66 -17.19
CA GLN A 456 31.08 -50.80 -16.07
C GLN A 456 30.86 -49.31 -16.35
N GLU A 457 31.16 -48.84 -17.56
CA GLU A 457 30.91 -47.46 -18.04
C GLU A 457 29.40 -47.13 -18.03
N ARG A 458 28.55 -48.06 -18.46
CA ARG A 458 27.09 -47.94 -18.35
C ARG A 458 26.63 -47.88 -16.89
N ILE A 459 27.14 -48.76 -16.02
CA ILE A 459 26.80 -48.73 -14.59
C ILE A 459 27.24 -47.41 -13.95
N ALA A 460 28.45 -46.93 -14.24
CA ALA A 460 28.95 -45.65 -13.75
C ALA A 460 28.07 -44.47 -14.18
N THR A 461 27.71 -44.37 -15.46
CA THR A 461 26.83 -43.31 -15.97
C THR A 461 25.41 -43.38 -15.42
N PHE A 462 24.86 -44.58 -15.16
CA PHE A 462 23.59 -44.74 -14.43
C PHE A 462 23.70 -44.34 -12.96
N GLU A 463 24.81 -44.66 -12.28
CA GLU A 463 25.05 -44.21 -10.90
C GLU A 463 25.24 -42.70 -10.81
N GLU A 464 25.95 -42.08 -11.73
CA GLU A 464 26.11 -40.62 -11.83
C GLU A 464 24.75 -39.95 -12.08
N GLY A 465 23.97 -40.44 -13.05
CA GLY A 465 22.61 -39.96 -13.31
C GLY A 465 21.70 -40.08 -12.09
N ARG A 466 21.82 -41.17 -11.31
CA ARG A 466 21.10 -41.32 -10.03
C ARG A 466 21.58 -40.30 -9.00
N ARG A 467 22.90 -40.12 -8.81
CA ARG A 467 23.46 -39.15 -7.86
C ARG A 467 23.03 -37.71 -8.18
N LEU A 468 23.00 -37.35 -9.46
CA LEU A 468 22.52 -36.05 -9.93
C LEU A 468 21.03 -35.85 -9.62
N LYS A 469 20.18 -36.87 -9.83
CA LYS A 469 18.76 -36.81 -9.43
C LYS A 469 18.59 -36.68 -7.92
N GLU A 470 19.32 -37.45 -7.12
CA GLU A 470 19.31 -37.32 -5.66
C GLU A 470 19.81 -35.95 -5.17
N GLU A 471 20.80 -35.33 -5.82
CA GLU A 471 21.29 -33.99 -5.49
C GLU A 471 20.29 -32.90 -5.89
N ALA A 472 19.65 -33.02 -7.06
CA ALA A 472 18.60 -32.12 -7.52
C ALA A 472 17.38 -32.15 -6.57
N GLN A 473 16.94 -33.34 -6.16
CA GLN A 473 15.89 -33.52 -5.14
C GLN A 473 16.27 -32.81 -3.83
N LYS A 474 17.47 -33.10 -3.28
CA LYS A 474 17.97 -32.47 -2.05
C LYS A 474 18.14 -30.95 -2.20
N ARG A 475 18.36 -30.40 -3.41
CA ARG A 475 18.35 -28.96 -3.68
C ARG A 475 16.92 -28.40 -3.64
N HIS A 476 15.98 -29.05 -4.32
CA HIS A 476 14.58 -28.63 -4.37
C HIS A 476 13.93 -28.66 -2.97
N GLU A 477 14.20 -29.69 -2.18
CA GLU A 477 13.78 -29.81 -0.77
C GLU A 477 14.27 -28.61 0.06
N ARG A 478 15.58 -28.33 0.05
CA ARG A 478 16.17 -27.18 0.75
C ARG A 478 15.57 -25.85 0.31
N ILE A 479 15.38 -25.65 -0.99
CA ILE A 479 14.77 -24.42 -1.52
C ILE A 479 13.32 -24.29 -1.05
N ASN A 480 12.55 -25.38 -1.04
CA ASN A 480 11.15 -25.37 -0.59
C ASN A 480 11.02 -25.16 0.94
N GLU A 481 11.95 -25.66 1.75
CA GLU A 481 12.04 -25.28 3.16
C GLU A 481 12.29 -23.78 3.34
N ILE A 482 13.17 -23.19 2.53
CA ILE A 482 13.48 -21.75 2.60
C ILE A 482 12.29 -20.91 2.12
N LYS A 483 11.56 -21.34 1.08
CA LYS A 483 10.30 -20.72 0.64
C LYS A 483 9.26 -20.72 1.78
N LYS A 484 9.07 -21.86 2.46
CA LYS A 484 8.16 -21.97 3.63
C LYS A 484 8.57 -21.04 4.76
N LYS A 485 9.85 -21.05 5.18
CA LYS A 485 10.38 -20.14 6.20
C LYS A 485 10.16 -18.66 5.83
N LYS A 486 10.39 -18.26 4.57
CA LYS A 486 10.14 -16.88 4.11
C LYS A 486 8.64 -16.51 4.03
N ILE A 487 7.72 -17.46 3.89
CA ILE A 487 6.27 -17.24 4.04
C ILE A 487 5.86 -17.17 5.52
N GLU A 488 6.46 -17.98 6.40
CA GLU A 488 6.25 -17.92 7.85
C GLU A 488 6.77 -16.60 8.44
N GLU A 489 7.93 -16.11 8.00
CA GLU A 489 8.43 -14.75 8.26
C GLU A 489 7.45 -13.67 7.78
N LEU A 490 6.79 -13.87 6.63
CA LEU A 490 5.80 -12.92 6.13
C LEU A 490 4.55 -12.88 7.03
N ARG A 491 4.05 -14.05 7.45
CA ARG A 491 2.96 -14.16 8.45
C ARG A 491 3.36 -13.50 9.78
N ALA A 492 4.60 -13.72 10.24
CA ALA A 492 5.13 -13.12 11.46
C ALA A 492 5.24 -11.58 11.40
N THR A 493 5.33 -10.97 10.21
CA THR A 493 5.23 -9.51 10.06
C THR A 493 3.82 -8.93 10.21
N GLY A 494 2.81 -9.74 10.56
CA GLY A 494 1.43 -9.28 10.78
C GLY A 494 0.68 -8.93 9.49
N LEU A 495 1.15 -9.42 8.34
CA LEU A 495 0.50 -9.20 7.05
C LEU A 495 -0.85 -9.97 7.00
N PRO A 496 -1.95 -9.37 6.50
CA PRO A 496 -3.22 -10.09 6.41
C PRO A 496 -3.13 -11.36 5.55
N GLU A 497 -3.61 -12.48 6.09
CA GLU A 497 -3.38 -13.84 5.55
C GLU A 497 -3.80 -14.03 4.09
N LYS A 498 -4.76 -13.24 3.58
CA LYS A 498 -5.11 -13.12 2.15
C LYS A 498 -3.85 -13.02 1.27
N TYR A 499 -2.91 -12.14 1.63
CA TYR A 499 -1.70 -11.88 0.86
C TYR A 499 -0.61 -12.94 1.10
N CYS A 500 -0.58 -13.56 2.27
CA CYS A 500 0.30 -14.69 2.57
C CYS A 500 -0.07 -15.92 1.73
N ILE A 501 -1.36 -16.27 1.65
CA ILE A 501 -1.87 -17.35 0.80
C ILE A 501 -1.63 -17.04 -0.68
N GLU A 502 -1.80 -15.79 -1.12
CA GLU A 502 -1.50 -15.39 -2.50
C GLU A 502 -0.01 -15.52 -2.83
N ALA A 503 0.87 -15.15 -1.90
CA ALA A 503 2.32 -15.30 -2.04
C ALA A 503 2.73 -16.78 -2.07
N GLU A 504 2.20 -17.60 -1.17
CA GLU A 504 2.48 -19.05 -1.08
C GLU A 504 2.05 -19.78 -2.37
N ARG A 505 0.86 -19.47 -2.91
CA ARG A 505 0.40 -20.01 -4.20
C ARG A 505 1.33 -19.63 -5.35
N LYS A 506 1.74 -18.36 -5.44
CA LYS A 506 2.65 -17.89 -6.50
C LYS A 506 4.07 -18.48 -6.37
N GLY A 507 4.56 -18.69 -5.16
CA GLY A 507 5.83 -19.38 -4.91
C GLY A 507 5.81 -20.85 -5.35
N ASN A 508 4.69 -21.54 -5.14
CA ASN A 508 4.56 -22.95 -5.52
C ASN A 508 4.44 -23.14 -7.05
N ILE A 509 3.77 -22.24 -7.79
CA ILE A 509 3.58 -22.37 -9.26
C ILE A 509 4.92 -22.36 -10.01
N HIS A 510 5.82 -21.43 -9.71
CA HIS A 510 7.17 -21.42 -10.32
C HIS A 510 8.04 -22.62 -9.90
N SER A 511 7.64 -23.34 -8.83
CA SER A 511 8.31 -24.57 -8.39
C SER A 511 7.91 -25.78 -9.25
N THR A 512 6.66 -25.84 -9.72
CA THR A 512 6.17 -26.94 -10.58
C THR A 512 6.62 -26.77 -12.03
N GLU A 513 6.53 -25.55 -12.58
CA GLU A 513 7.01 -25.23 -13.94
C GLU A 513 8.48 -25.63 -14.16
N SER A 514 9.31 -25.47 -13.12
CA SER A 514 10.73 -25.85 -13.12
C SER A 514 10.97 -27.37 -13.03
N SER A 515 10.02 -28.12 -12.46
CA SER A 515 10.12 -29.57 -12.28
C SER A 515 9.69 -30.34 -13.52
N GLU A 516 8.60 -29.93 -14.18
CA GLU A 516 8.06 -30.60 -15.36
C GLU A 516 9.07 -30.58 -16.53
N LEU A 517 9.70 -29.42 -16.78
CA LEU A 517 10.80 -29.26 -17.74
C LEU A 517 12.04 -30.12 -17.42
N SER A 518 12.21 -30.56 -16.16
CA SER A 518 13.30 -31.43 -15.73
C SER A 518 13.00 -32.92 -15.92
N GLU A 519 11.72 -33.31 -15.99
CA GLU A 519 11.31 -34.70 -16.20
C GLU A 519 11.12 -35.05 -17.69
N GLU A 520 10.58 -34.15 -18.52
CA GLU A 520 10.49 -34.39 -19.98
C GLU A 520 11.87 -34.63 -20.62
N ALA A 521 12.90 -33.91 -20.15
CA ALA A 521 14.28 -34.07 -20.61
C ALA A 521 14.92 -35.43 -20.23
N ALA A 522 14.24 -36.25 -19.41
CA ALA A 522 14.69 -37.57 -18.97
C ALA A 522 13.90 -38.74 -19.58
N GLY A 523 13.12 -38.50 -20.64
CA GLY A 523 12.44 -39.55 -21.40
C GLY A 523 13.42 -40.58 -22.01
N PRO A 524 13.09 -41.89 -22.02
CA PRO A 524 14.04 -42.92 -22.39
C PRO A 524 14.25 -43.03 -23.91
N SER A 525 15.37 -42.52 -24.41
CA SER A 525 15.91 -42.92 -25.70
C SER A 525 16.26 -44.42 -25.67
N SER A 526 15.40 -45.24 -26.28
CA SER A 526 15.51 -46.71 -26.33
C SER A 526 16.22 -47.18 -27.60
#